data_AF-A0A4Y2AS94-F1
#
_entry.id   AF-A0A4Y2AS94-F1
#
_cell.length_a   1.000
_cell.length_b   1.000
_cell.length_c   1.000
_cell.angle_alpha   90.00
_cell.angle_beta   90.00
_cell.angle_gamma   90.00
#
_symmetry.space_group_name_H-M   'P 1'
#
loop_
_entity.id
_entity.type
_entity.pdbx_description
1 polymer ?
#
loop_
_entity_poly.entity_id
_entity_poly.type
_entity_poly.pdbx_seq_one_letter_code
_entity_poly.pdbx_strand_id
1 'polypeptide(L)'
;MKRFISLLLLQGMVQKPMEKWFWSKRPILSTPFFGKIMSEIKYSLIMKFLHFENSDAFDENLHLNPKLRKVSELHSMLVQRFKSVYAPKQDISVNESLIAHKGRLGWKQYIPNKRARFGLKLFQLCESESGYIWNSCIYTGKGTVFHSDYNHLGVSTKSVMTLLHDLKGKGYCLTTDNYYTSPELAELLINSKTDICGTLRPNRKGLPALLKSSAVKKGEIIAFQKGKMCVMKWKDKKTLHMLSTFHNADMMEVKCNKENSAVKVKPKAVLLYNATMGGVDRSDQCLSYYPVVRNQQRKYYKKIFRHLLNQAVWNSFVIYKKNVGRLNHIGFQMKLVERLIEVGGTDPSAHRYVTPKESENIVRLIGRHFPSYVESDCSEKRKSVRKCVVCCLATNENGKRIRRETRFECKDCNVGLCAAPSFEKYHTVTVL
;
A
#
# COMPACT_ATOMS: atom_id res chain seq x y z
N MET A 1 1.82 18.26 0.10
CA MET A 1 1.56 16.82 0.38
C MET A 1 1.37 15.95 -0.87
N LYS A 2 0.58 16.37 -1.89
CA LYS A 2 0.34 15.55 -3.11
C LYS A 2 1.63 15.06 -3.80
N ARG A 3 2.62 15.96 -4.00
CA ARG A 3 3.96 15.60 -4.52
C ARG A 3 4.73 14.60 -3.65
N PHE A 4 4.58 14.70 -2.32
CA PHE A 4 5.23 13.73 -1.43
C PHE A 4 4.61 12.34 -1.60
N ILE A 5 3.28 12.26 -1.66
CA ILE A 5 2.55 11.01 -1.89
C ILE A 5 2.92 10.42 -3.26
N SER A 6 2.98 11.23 -4.32
CA SER A 6 3.35 10.74 -5.65
C SER A 6 4.75 10.14 -5.67
N LEU A 7 5.72 10.74 -4.95
CA LEU A 7 7.04 10.15 -4.77
C LEU A 7 6.98 8.82 -4.00
N LEU A 8 6.15 8.68 -2.96
CA LEU A 8 6.00 7.40 -2.26
C LEU A 8 5.47 6.29 -3.18
N LEU A 9 4.50 6.61 -4.03
CA LEU A 9 3.97 5.68 -5.04
C LEU A 9 5.04 5.32 -6.07
N LEU A 10 5.80 6.31 -6.54
CA LEU A 10 6.89 6.10 -7.49
C LEU A 10 8.01 5.23 -6.92
N GLN A 11 8.31 5.32 -5.61
CA GLN A 11 9.23 4.39 -4.93
C GLN A 11 8.72 2.94 -4.94
N GLY A 12 7.41 2.73 -5.06
CA GLY A 12 6.79 1.41 -5.20
C GLY A 12 7.11 0.75 -6.54
N MET A 13 7.20 1.56 -7.61
CA MET A 13 7.52 1.13 -8.97
C MET A 13 9.03 1.08 -9.21
N VAL A 14 9.73 2.15 -8.83
CA VAL A 14 11.19 2.26 -8.93
C VAL A 14 11.79 1.88 -7.59
N GLN A 15 12.15 0.60 -7.41
CA GLN A 15 12.69 0.13 -6.14
C GLN A 15 14.19 0.40 -6.03
N LYS A 16 14.61 1.04 -4.94
CA LYS A 16 16.02 1.19 -4.56
C LYS A 16 16.27 0.65 -3.15
N PRO A 17 17.43 0.02 -2.87
CA PRO A 17 17.77 -0.50 -1.54
C PRO A 17 17.79 0.55 -0.42
N MET A 18 18.22 1.77 -0.73
CA MET A 18 18.32 2.88 0.21
C MET A 18 17.47 4.07 -0.23
N GLU A 19 16.94 4.83 0.73
CA GLU A 19 16.11 5.99 0.45
C GLU A 19 16.89 7.13 -0.22
N LYS A 20 18.10 7.43 0.28
CA LYS A 20 19.00 8.43 -0.28
C LYS A 20 19.39 8.17 -1.75
N TRP A 21 19.31 6.92 -2.21
CA TRP A 21 19.69 6.57 -3.59
C TRP A 21 18.74 7.14 -4.64
N PHE A 22 17.51 7.53 -4.27
CA PHE A 22 16.59 8.20 -5.19
C PHE A 22 17.05 9.60 -5.58
N TRP A 23 17.89 10.24 -4.76
CA TRP A 23 18.47 11.56 -5.01
C TRP A 23 19.98 11.48 -5.32
N SER A 24 20.50 10.28 -5.59
CA SER A 24 21.92 10.12 -5.93
C SER A 24 22.22 10.72 -7.30
N LYS A 25 23.34 11.45 -7.38
CA LYS A 25 23.91 11.95 -8.63
C LYS A 25 24.82 10.94 -9.34
N ARG A 26 25.06 9.76 -8.75
CA ARG A 26 25.88 8.72 -9.39
C ARG A 26 25.15 8.20 -10.64
N PRO A 27 25.79 8.15 -11.83
CA PRO A 27 25.13 7.76 -13.07
C PRO A 27 24.34 6.44 -12.97
N ILE A 28 24.95 5.39 -12.41
CA ILE A 28 24.31 4.07 -12.24
C ILE A 28 23.08 4.06 -11.31
N LEU A 29 22.95 5.07 -10.43
CA LEU A 29 21.82 5.20 -9.51
C LEU A 29 20.89 6.35 -9.88
N SER A 30 21.18 7.09 -10.95
CA SER A 30 20.53 8.37 -11.25
C SER A 30 19.04 8.17 -11.50
N THR A 31 18.22 8.91 -10.75
CA THR A 31 16.78 9.03 -10.97
C THR A 31 16.39 10.50 -10.86
N PRO A 32 16.70 11.31 -11.89
CA PRO A 32 16.64 12.78 -11.81
C PRO A 32 15.23 13.30 -11.52
N PHE A 33 14.21 12.54 -11.91
CA PHE A 33 12.81 12.87 -11.67
C PHE A 33 12.50 13.10 -10.19
N PHE A 34 13.07 12.32 -9.25
CA PHE A 34 12.81 12.51 -7.82
C PHE A 34 13.25 13.90 -7.33
N GLY A 35 14.47 14.31 -7.69
CA GLY A 35 15.03 15.62 -7.34
C GLY A 35 14.29 16.79 -7.99
N LYS A 36 13.76 16.59 -9.22
CA LYS A 36 12.92 17.58 -9.91
C LYS A 36 11.61 17.86 -9.18
N ILE A 37 10.99 16.83 -8.59
CA ILE A 37 9.72 16.97 -7.89
C ILE A 37 9.90 17.50 -6.46
N MET A 38 10.91 17.04 -5.74
CA MET A 38 11.18 17.45 -4.36
C MET A 38 12.64 17.20 -3.99
N SER A 39 13.28 18.14 -3.28
CA SER A 39 14.62 17.91 -2.76
C SER A 39 14.65 16.80 -1.69
N GLU A 40 15.78 16.09 -1.58
CA GLU A 40 15.98 15.06 -0.56
C GLU A 40 15.72 15.60 0.85
N ILE A 41 16.18 16.83 1.12
CA ILE A 41 16.03 17.49 2.41
C ILE A 41 14.54 17.68 2.73
N LYS A 42 13.77 18.24 1.79
CA LYS A 42 12.33 18.49 1.99
C LYS A 42 11.56 17.18 2.15
N TYR A 43 11.85 16.19 1.32
CA TYR A 43 11.24 14.86 1.44
C TYR A 43 11.57 14.21 2.80
N SER A 44 12.82 14.27 3.23
CA SER A 44 13.28 13.71 4.51
C SER A 44 12.66 14.43 5.71
N LEU A 45 12.50 15.76 5.66
CA LEU A 45 11.81 16.53 6.68
C LEU A 45 10.34 16.15 6.79
N ILE A 46 9.62 16.11 5.66
CA ILE A 46 8.22 15.67 5.64
C ILE A 46 8.12 14.24 6.19
N MET A 47 8.97 13.33 5.72
CA MET A 47 8.99 11.97 6.21
C MET A 47 9.28 11.91 7.71
N LYS A 48 10.21 12.72 8.25
CA LYS A 48 10.57 12.77 9.67
C LYS A 48 9.39 13.20 10.54
N PHE A 49 8.73 14.29 10.15
CA PHE A 49 7.63 14.95 10.87
C PHE A 49 6.22 14.54 10.39
N LEU A 50 6.09 13.45 9.64
CA LEU A 50 4.78 12.92 9.28
C LEU A 50 4.09 12.35 10.53
N HIS A 51 2.91 12.88 10.85
CA HIS A 51 2.00 12.50 11.94
C HIS A 51 0.54 12.51 11.43
N PHE A 52 -0.33 11.73 12.07
CA PHE A 52 -1.75 11.59 11.72
C PHE A 52 -2.68 11.77 12.94
N GLU A 53 -2.14 12.29 14.03
CA GLU A 53 -2.87 12.57 15.27
C GLU A 53 -2.44 13.97 15.73
N ASN A 54 -3.36 14.71 16.36
CA ASN A 54 -3.00 15.88 17.15
C ASN A 54 -2.55 15.40 18.54
N SER A 55 -1.29 15.65 18.90
CA SER A 55 -0.74 15.17 20.18
C SER A 55 -1.32 15.92 21.39
N ASP A 56 -1.75 17.16 21.21
CA ASP A 56 -2.26 18.00 22.29
C ASP A 56 -3.72 17.66 22.64
N ALA A 57 -4.43 16.98 21.75
CA ALA A 57 -5.82 16.54 21.92
C ALA A 57 -5.94 15.07 22.34
N PHE A 58 -4.82 14.36 22.53
CA PHE A 58 -4.83 12.93 22.82
C PHE A 58 -5.01 12.66 24.32
N ASP A 59 -6.15 12.09 24.68
CA ASP A 59 -6.37 11.49 26.01
C ASP A 59 -6.31 9.96 25.91
N GLU A 60 -5.35 9.36 26.61
CA GLU A 60 -5.16 7.91 26.62
C GLU A 60 -6.34 7.15 27.24
N ASN A 61 -7.03 7.76 28.20
CA ASN A 61 -8.16 7.14 28.90
C ASN A 61 -9.43 7.12 28.05
N LEU A 62 -9.58 8.09 27.14
CA LEU A 62 -10.73 8.19 26.25
C LEU A 62 -10.53 7.45 24.92
N HIS A 63 -9.27 7.15 24.55
CA HIS A 63 -8.98 6.53 23.27
C HIS A 63 -9.23 5.01 23.29
N LEU A 64 -10.19 4.54 22.48
CA LEU A 64 -10.61 3.13 22.41
C LEU A 64 -9.46 2.12 22.22
N ASN A 65 -8.41 2.49 21.48
CA ASN A 65 -7.21 1.65 21.29
C ASN A 65 -5.90 2.45 21.31
N PRO A 66 -5.33 2.77 22.49
CA PRO A 66 -4.15 3.66 22.59
C PRO A 66 -2.94 3.18 21.79
N LYS A 67 -2.83 1.86 21.55
CA LYS A 67 -1.76 1.26 20.73
C LYS A 67 -1.78 1.71 19.27
N LEU A 68 -2.93 2.17 18.76
CA LEU A 68 -3.12 2.66 17.40
C LEU A 68 -3.22 4.18 17.29
N ARG A 69 -3.02 4.93 18.39
CA ARG A 69 -3.23 6.39 18.42
C ARG A 69 -2.74 7.13 17.17
N LYS A 70 -1.51 6.81 16.73
CA LYS A 70 -0.82 7.46 15.59
C LYS A 70 -1.41 7.17 14.21
N VAL A 71 -2.38 6.27 14.08
CA VAL A 71 -2.99 5.85 12.80
C VAL A 71 -4.48 5.59 12.88
N SER A 72 -5.10 5.64 14.06
CA SER A 72 -6.49 5.23 14.27
C SER A 72 -7.44 6.03 13.39
N GLU A 73 -7.34 7.36 13.42
CA GLU A 73 -8.17 8.27 12.62
C GLU A 73 -7.98 8.05 11.12
N LEU A 74 -6.73 7.95 10.66
CA LEU A 74 -6.40 7.69 9.27
C LEU A 74 -6.99 6.35 8.79
N HIS A 75 -6.88 5.30 9.60
CA HIS A 75 -7.41 3.97 9.28
C HIS A 75 -8.94 4.01 9.20
N SER A 76 -9.60 4.59 10.19
CA SER A 76 -11.06 4.74 10.22
C SER A 76 -11.58 5.54 9.03
N MET A 77 -10.95 6.67 8.71
CA MET A 77 -11.30 7.51 7.56
C MET A 77 -11.20 6.73 6.25
N LEU A 78 -10.12 5.96 6.04
CA LEU A 78 -9.94 5.17 4.82
C LEU A 78 -10.92 4.01 4.72
N VAL A 79 -11.15 3.28 5.81
CA VAL A 79 -12.15 2.19 5.84
C VAL A 79 -13.54 2.73 5.56
N GLN A 80 -13.93 3.85 6.19
CA GLN A 80 -15.23 4.49 5.92
C GLN A 80 -15.33 4.89 4.44
N ARG A 81 -14.26 5.44 3.86
CA ARG A 81 -14.23 5.76 2.44
C ARG A 81 -14.40 4.51 1.58
N PHE A 82 -13.65 3.44 1.86
CA PHE A 82 -13.73 2.17 1.10
C PHE A 82 -15.13 1.57 1.11
N LYS A 83 -15.85 1.65 2.23
CA LYS A 83 -17.25 1.22 2.34
C LYS A 83 -18.20 2.11 1.54
N SER A 84 -18.00 3.43 1.58
CA SER A 84 -18.93 4.40 0.97
C SER A 84 -18.89 4.45 -0.56
N VAL A 85 -17.74 4.15 -1.18
CA VAL A 85 -17.54 4.33 -2.63
C VAL A 85 -17.82 3.06 -3.44
N TYR A 86 -18.08 1.93 -2.77
CA TYR A 86 -18.18 0.64 -3.44
C TYR A 86 -19.11 -0.32 -2.71
N ALA A 87 -20.09 -0.85 -3.44
CA ALA A 87 -20.91 -1.98 -3.00
C ALA A 87 -20.30 -3.28 -3.54
N PRO A 88 -19.88 -4.23 -2.68
CA PRO A 88 -19.33 -5.49 -3.13
C PRO A 88 -20.41 -6.35 -3.81
N LYS A 89 -19.96 -7.22 -4.73
CA LYS A 89 -20.79 -8.32 -5.25
C LYS A 89 -21.14 -9.30 -4.12
N GLN A 90 -22.08 -10.19 -4.41
CA GLN A 90 -22.65 -11.15 -3.44
C GLN A 90 -21.58 -11.97 -2.70
N ASP A 91 -20.54 -12.43 -3.39
CA ASP A 91 -19.48 -13.23 -2.80
C ASP A 91 -18.39 -12.38 -2.15
N ILE A 92 -18.22 -12.58 -0.85
CA ILE A 92 -17.24 -11.89 -0.02
C ILE A 92 -16.41 -12.90 0.78
N SER A 93 -15.19 -12.52 1.16
CA SER A 93 -14.28 -13.38 1.91
C SER A 93 -13.63 -12.64 3.08
N VAL A 94 -13.45 -13.35 4.19
CA VAL A 94 -12.71 -12.86 5.36
C VAL A 94 -11.47 -13.70 5.58
N ASN A 95 -10.33 -13.02 5.74
CA ASN A 95 -9.05 -13.65 6.03
C ASN A 95 -8.09 -12.64 6.69
N GLU A 96 -6.92 -13.11 7.11
CA GLU A 96 -5.82 -12.29 7.59
C GLU A 96 -4.91 -11.76 6.48
N SER A 97 -4.54 -10.48 6.61
CA SER A 97 -3.35 -9.90 5.97
C SER A 97 -2.26 -9.59 7.02
N LEU A 98 -1.00 -9.59 6.59
CA LEU A 98 0.16 -9.42 7.47
C LEU A 98 1.17 -8.43 6.89
N ILE A 99 1.28 -7.26 7.53
CA ILE A 99 2.30 -6.26 7.19
C ILE A 99 3.61 -6.65 7.85
N ALA A 100 4.59 -7.12 7.07
CA ALA A 100 5.91 -7.49 7.57
C ALA A 100 6.52 -6.38 8.43
N HIS A 101 6.87 -6.66 9.68
CA HIS A 101 7.41 -5.64 10.59
C HIS A 101 8.52 -6.21 11.47
N LYS A 102 9.74 -5.66 11.34
CA LYS A 102 10.93 -6.10 12.09
C LYS A 102 11.21 -5.24 13.33
N GLY A 103 10.48 -4.15 13.55
CA GLY A 103 10.66 -3.28 14.71
C GLY A 103 10.23 -3.92 16.03
N ARG A 104 10.63 -3.30 17.14
CA ARG A 104 10.17 -3.62 18.49
C ARG A 104 8.76 -3.06 18.66
N LEU A 105 7.78 -3.95 18.80
CA LEU A 105 6.38 -3.59 18.98
C LEU A 105 5.67 -4.73 19.72
N GLY A 106 5.04 -4.43 20.86
CA GLY A 106 4.47 -5.45 21.75
C GLY A 106 3.25 -6.19 21.21
N TRP A 107 2.65 -5.74 20.11
CA TRP A 107 1.47 -6.36 19.49
C TRP A 107 1.76 -6.95 18.10
N LYS A 108 3.04 -7.07 17.74
CA LYS A 108 3.47 -7.81 16.55
C LYS A 108 3.08 -9.29 16.67
N GLN A 109 2.55 -9.86 15.60
CA GLN A 109 2.11 -11.24 15.53
C GLN A 109 3.13 -12.12 14.83
N TYR A 110 3.19 -13.39 15.25
CA TYR A 110 3.89 -14.46 14.55
C TYR A 110 2.87 -15.38 13.88
N ILE A 111 2.95 -15.50 12.55
CA ILE A 111 2.08 -16.34 11.73
C ILE A 111 2.99 -17.19 10.83
N PRO A 112 3.32 -18.44 11.22
CA PRO A 112 4.27 -19.30 10.51
C PRO A 112 3.99 -19.46 9.02
N ASN A 113 2.71 -19.55 8.65
CA ASN A 113 2.26 -19.86 7.30
C ASN A 113 2.33 -18.67 6.33
N LYS A 114 2.49 -17.44 6.82
CA LYS A 114 2.64 -16.25 5.96
C LYS A 114 4.13 -16.01 5.67
N ARG A 115 4.45 -15.61 4.42
CA ARG A 115 5.84 -15.37 3.95
C ARG A 115 6.65 -14.46 4.89
N ALA A 116 6.03 -13.41 5.43
CA ALA A 116 6.70 -12.47 6.33
C ALA A 116 6.99 -13.04 7.72
N ARG A 117 6.21 -14.05 8.16
CA ARG A 117 6.18 -14.67 9.50
C ARG A 117 5.90 -13.72 10.67
N PHE A 118 6.57 -12.58 10.76
CA PHE A 118 6.40 -11.58 11.80
C PHE A 118 5.87 -10.26 11.24
N GLY A 119 4.79 -9.75 11.81
CA GLY A 119 4.19 -8.52 11.29
C GLY A 119 3.00 -8.00 12.08
N LEU A 120 2.39 -6.94 11.53
CA LEU A 120 1.14 -6.37 12.02
C LEU A 120 0.00 -7.08 11.32
N LYS A 121 -0.85 -7.77 12.09
CA LYS A 121 -1.98 -8.54 11.57
C LYS A 121 -3.18 -7.61 11.34
N LEU A 122 -3.83 -7.76 10.20
CA LEU A 122 -5.11 -7.14 9.88
C LEU A 122 -6.13 -8.25 9.60
N PHE A 123 -7.32 -8.14 10.18
CA PHE A 123 -8.48 -8.86 9.67
C PHE A 123 -9.05 -8.05 8.50
N GLN A 124 -9.34 -8.70 7.37
CA GLN A 124 -9.86 -8.01 6.19
C GLN A 124 -11.07 -8.73 5.64
N LEU A 125 -12.01 -7.94 5.16
CA LEU A 125 -13.17 -8.35 4.39
C LEU A 125 -12.99 -7.84 2.96
N CYS A 126 -12.95 -8.75 1.99
CA CYS A 126 -12.76 -8.42 0.59
C CYS A 126 -13.89 -8.99 -0.28
N GLU A 127 -14.19 -8.31 -1.39
CA GLU A 127 -14.96 -8.94 -2.47
C GLU A 127 -14.14 -10.08 -3.08
N SER A 128 -14.75 -11.26 -3.19
CA SER A 128 -14.07 -12.48 -3.63
C SER A 128 -13.54 -12.43 -5.06
N GLU A 129 -14.23 -11.75 -5.97
CA GLU A 129 -13.88 -11.69 -7.39
C GLU A 129 -12.77 -10.67 -7.69
N SER A 130 -12.86 -9.45 -7.17
CA SER A 130 -11.85 -8.43 -7.47
C SER A 130 -10.72 -8.34 -6.45
N GLY A 131 -10.93 -8.83 -5.23
CA GLY A 131 -10.04 -8.53 -4.10
C GLY A 131 -10.13 -7.07 -3.65
N TYR A 132 -11.24 -6.38 -3.91
CA TYR A 132 -11.52 -5.06 -3.33
C TYR A 132 -11.58 -5.17 -1.82
N ILE A 133 -10.78 -4.38 -1.11
CA ILE A 133 -10.75 -4.37 0.36
C ILE A 133 -11.88 -3.48 0.84
N TRP A 134 -12.94 -4.09 1.36
CA TRP A 134 -14.14 -3.35 1.76
C TRP A 134 -14.08 -2.88 3.21
N ASN A 135 -13.62 -3.74 4.12
CA ASN A 135 -13.46 -3.41 5.54
C ASN A 135 -12.18 -4.05 6.10
N SER A 136 -11.59 -3.45 7.13
CA SER A 136 -10.44 -4.02 7.83
C SER A 136 -10.38 -3.61 9.29
N CYS A 137 -9.79 -4.46 10.13
CA CYS A 137 -9.54 -4.21 11.55
C CYS A 137 -8.08 -4.55 11.87
N ILE A 138 -7.35 -3.62 12.47
CA ILE A 138 -5.95 -3.83 12.87
C ILE A 138 -5.92 -4.56 14.22
N TYR A 139 -5.30 -5.73 14.26
CA TYR A 139 -5.21 -6.55 15.46
C TYR A 139 -4.06 -6.09 16.37
N THR A 140 -4.38 -5.66 17.59
CA THR A 140 -3.43 -5.19 18.61
C THR A 140 -3.34 -6.09 19.85
N GLY A 141 -3.77 -7.35 19.71
CA GLY A 141 -3.87 -8.30 20.82
C GLY A 141 -5.09 -8.01 21.70
N LYS A 142 -4.91 -8.05 23.03
CA LYS A 142 -5.98 -7.80 24.00
C LYS A 142 -6.64 -6.41 23.87
N GLY A 143 -5.93 -5.42 23.31
CA GLY A 143 -6.46 -4.06 23.10
C GLY A 143 -7.17 -3.87 21.76
N THR A 144 -7.50 -4.95 21.04
CA THR A 144 -8.20 -4.82 19.76
C THR A 144 -9.64 -4.43 20.01
N VAL A 145 -10.09 -3.36 19.36
CA VAL A 145 -11.47 -2.87 19.45
C VAL A 145 -12.30 -3.55 18.37
N PHE A 146 -13.32 -4.27 18.81
CA PHE A 146 -14.34 -4.89 17.98
C PHE A 146 -15.68 -4.17 18.19
N HIS A 147 -16.67 -4.47 17.36
CA HIS A 147 -18.01 -3.91 17.55
C HIS A 147 -18.61 -4.40 18.89
N SER A 148 -19.22 -3.48 19.65
CA SER A 148 -19.70 -3.70 21.02
C SER A 148 -20.63 -4.91 21.16
N ASP A 149 -21.54 -5.07 20.20
CA ASP A 149 -22.54 -6.16 20.15
C ASP A 149 -21.93 -7.57 20.24
N TYR A 150 -20.64 -7.73 19.91
CA TYR A 150 -19.98 -9.04 19.80
C TYR A 150 -18.92 -9.27 20.86
N ASN A 151 -18.83 -8.43 21.88
CA ASN A 151 -17.78 -8.53 22.90
C ASN A 151 -17.82 -9.86 23.67
N HIS A 152 -19.01 -10.44 23.82
CA HIS A 152 -19.25 -11.75 24.45
C HIS A 152 -18.74 -12.94 23.62
N LEU A 153 -18.43 -12.74 22.34
CA LEU A 153 -17.99 -13.81 21.42
C LEU A 153 -16.46 -13.97 21.38
N GLY A 154 -16.04 -15.16 20.98
CA GLY A 154 -14.62 -15.45 20.72
C GLY A 154 -14.03 -14.60 19.59
N VAL A 155 -12.71 -14.34 19.63
CA VAL A 155 -11.99 -13.47 18.68
C VAL A 155 -12.27 -13.82 17.23
N SER A 156 -12.33 -15.12 16.88
CA SER A 156 -12.67 -15.58 15.55
C SER A 156 -14.04 -15.07 15.10
N THR A 157 -15.08 -15.30 15.91
CA THR A 157 -16.46 -14.95 15.59
C THR A 157 -16.65 -13.43 15.58
N LYS A 158 -16.18 -12.72 16.63
CA LYS A 158 -16.37 -11.26 16.70
C LYS A 158 -15.60 -10.49 15.63
N SER A 159 -14.44 -10.98 15.17
CA SER A 159 -13.71 -10.34 14.08
C SER A 159 -14.51 -10.36 12.78
N VAL A 160 -15.14 -11.48 12.43
CA VAL A 160 -16.02 -11.62 11.26
C VAL A 160 -17.26 -10.76 11.40
N MET A 161 -17.96 -10.87 12.53
CA MET A 161 -19.20 -10.11 12.77
C MET A 161 -18.95 -8.59 12.80
N THR A 162 -17.81 -8.13 13.33
CA THR A 162 -17.40 -6.72 13.28
C THR A 162 -17.18 -6.26 11.84
N LEU A 163 -16.53 -7.07 11.01
CA LEU A 163 -16.26 -6.70 9.62
C LEU A 163 -17.55 -6.65 8.77
N LEU A 164 -18.52 -7.52 9.07
CA LEU A 164 -19.78 -7.66 8.34
C LEU A 164 -20.94 -6.82 8.88
N HIS A 165 -20.76 -6.09 9.99
CA HIS A 165 -21.86 -5.43 10.69
C HIS A 165 -22.77 -4.60 9.77
N ASP A 166 -22.17 -3.81 8.90
CA ASP A 166 -22.83 -2.92 7.94
C ASP A 166 -23.41 -3.65 6.69
N LEU A 167 -23.13 -4.94 6.54
CA LEU A 167 -23.61 -5.81 5.45
C LEU A 167 -24.71 -6.78 5.88
N LYS A 168 -25.11 -6.78 7.16
CA LYS A 168 -26.22 -7.60 7.64
C LYS A 168 -27.50 -7.32 6.86
N GLY A 169 -28.32 -8.36 6.70
CA GLY A 169 -29.65 -8.23 6.11
C GLY A 169 -29.65 -8.14 4.58
N LYS A 170 -28.48 -8.12 3.93
CA LYS A 170 -28.33 -7.84 2.50
C LYS A 170 -28.13 -9.08 1.61
N GLY A 171 -28.13 -10.30 2.18
CA GLY A 171 -28.08 -11.53 1.38
C GLY A 171 -26.70 -11.90 0.81
N TYR A 172 -25.61 -11.49 1.45
CA TYR A 172 -24.26 -11.85 1.02
C TYR A 172 -23.91 -13.32 1.29
N CYS A 173 -22.93 -13.83 0.53
CA CYS A 173 -22.33 -15.15 0.72
C CYS A 173 -20.88 -14.99 1.20
N LEU A 174 -20.65 -15.29 2.47
CA LEU A 174 -19.35 -15.20 3.13
C LEU A 174 -18.54 -16.49 2.92
N THR A 175 -17.28 -16.35 2.51
CA THR A 175 -16.32 -17.44 2.51
C THR A 175 -15.21 -17.22 3.55
N THR A 176 -14.95 -18.24 4.37
CA THR A 176 -13.98 -18.16 5.47
C THR A 176 -13.08 -19.39 5.59
N ASP A 177 -11.89 -19.19 6.15
CA ASP A 177 -10.98 -20.28 6.48
C ASP A 177 -11.42 -21.07 7.75
N ASN A 178 -10.60 -22.04 8.14
CA ASN A 178 -10.86 -22.87 9.33
C ASN A 178 -10.66 -22.16 10.68
N TYR A 179 -9.98 -21.02 10.71
CA TYR A 179 -9.80 -20.22 11.92
C TYR A 179 -11.11 -19.50 12.29
N TYR A 180 -11.90 -19.09 11.29
CA TYR A 180 -13.19 -18.43 11.54
C TYR A 180 -14.38 -19.39 11.61
N THR A 181 -14.41 -20.40 10.73
CA THR A 181 -15.61 -21.22 10.53
C THR A 181 -15.97 -22.05 11.78
N SER A 182 -17.20 -21.87 12.26
CA SER A 182 -17.78 -22.58 13.41
C SER A 182 -19.31 -22.67 13.28
N PRO A 183 -19.97 -23.63 13.96
CA PRO A 183 -21.44 -23.67 14.04
C PRO A 183 -22.05 -22.39 14.65
N GLU A 184 -21.44 -21.85 15.70
CA GLU A 184 -21.86 -20.57 16.33
C GLU A 184 -21.88 -19.41 15.32
N LEU A 185 -20.82 -19.27 14.52
CA LEU A 185 -20.74 -18.22 13.51
C LEU A 185 -21.82 -18.42 12.43
N ALA A 186 -22.07 -19.67 12.01
CA ALA A 186 -23.07 -19.97 11.01
C ALA A 186 -24.49 -19.61 11.47
N GLU A 187 -24.86 -19.94 12.72
CA GLU A 187 -26.16 -19.55 13.29
C GLU A 187 -26.33 -18.02 13.35
N LEU A 188 -25.29 -17.29 13.78
CA LEU A 188 -25.30 -15.81 13.81
C LEU A 188 -25.45 -15.18 12.42
N LEU A 189 -24.80 -15.76 11.40
CA LEU A 189 -24.87 -15.25 10.03
C LEU A 189 -26.22 -15.55 9.37
N ILE A 190 -26.80 -16.74 9.62
CA ILE A 190 -28.17 -17.07 9.18
C ILE A 190 -29.15 -16.04 9.73
N ASN A 191 -29.08 -15.73 11.03
CA ASN A 191 -29.93 -14.72 11.67
C ASN A 191 -29.69 -13.31 11.09
N SER A 192 -28.50 -13.07 10.53
CA SER A 192 -28.14 -11.82 9.85
C SER A 192 -28.42 -11.85 8.34
N LYS A 193 -29.22 -12.82 7.84
CA LYS A 193 -29.49 -13.04 6.40
C LYS A 193 -28.21 -13.07 5.55
N THR A 194 -27.18 -13.75 6.04
CA THR A 194 -25.90 -13.94 5.37
C THR A 194 -25.58 -15.43 5.35
N ASP A 195 -25.28 -15.95 4.17
CA ASP A 195 -24.86 -17.33 4.02
C ASP A 195 -23.34 -17.45 4.22
N ILE A 196 -22.87 -18.61 4.66
CA ILE A 196 -21.46 -18.94 4.89
C ILE A 196 -21.09 -20.26 4.21
N CYS A 197 -19.86 -20.30 3.65
CA CYS A 197 -19.17 -21.50 3.21
C CYS A 197 -17.71 -21.45 3.66
N GLY A 198 -17.21 -22.50 4.31
CA GLY A 198 -15.83 -22.49 4.79
C GLY A 198 -15.29 -23.84 5.18
N THR A 199 -13.97 -23.95 5.19
CA THR A 199 -13.29 -25.11 5.76
C THR A 199 -13.48 -25.11 7.27
N LEU A 200 -13.68 -26.28 7.88
CA LEU A 200 -14.05 -26.43 9.28
C LEU A 200 -12.96 -27.22 10.03
N ARG A 201 -12.65 -26.83 11.28
CA ARG A 201 -11.83 -27.68 12.15
C ARG A 201 -12.72 -28.73 12.81
N PRO A 202 -12.34 -30.02 12.80
CA PRO A 202 -13.20 -31.08 13.34
C PRO A 202 -13.39 -30.96 14.85
N ASN A 203 -12.49 -30.31 15.59
CA ASN A 203 -12.56 -30.12 17.03
C ASN A 203 -13.41 -28.92 17.49
N ARG A 204 -14.16 -28.25 16.59
CA ARG A 204 -15.09 -27.19 17.00
C ARG A 204 -16.20 -27.75 17.89
N LYS A 205 -16.68 -26.91 18.81
CA LYS A 205 -17.86 -27.18 19.64
C LYS A 205 -19.12 -27.22 18.75
N GLY A 206 -20.10 -28.04 19.11
CA GLY A 206 -21.37 -28.17 18.40
C GLY A 206 -21.36 -29.06 17.16
N LEU A 207 -20.28 -29.83 16.93
CA LEU A 207 -20.20 -30.78 15.82
C LEU A 207 -20.62 -32.20 16.24
N PRO A 208 -21.32 -32.97 15.39
CA PRO A 208 -21.68 -34.36 15.66
C PRO A 208 -20.45 -35.23 15.94
N ALA A 209 -20.53 -36.10 16.95
CA ALA A 209 -19.45 -37.04 17.26
C ALA A 209 -19.11 -37.96 16.07
N LEU A 210 -20.15 -38.39 15.33
CA LEU A 210 -20.01 -39.20 14.12
C LEU A 210 -19.17 -38.54 13.03
N LEU A 211 -19.17 -37.21 12.92
CA LEU A 211 -18.32 -36.49 11.96
C LEU A 211 -16.83 -36.74 12.26
N LYS A 212 -16.46 -36.86 13.54
CA LYS A 212 -15.08 -37.14 13.95
C LYS A 212 -14.72 -38.61 13.78
N SER A 213 -15.55 -39.51 14.31
CA SER A 213 -15.25 -40.94 14.40
C SER A 213 -15.35 -41.69 13.07
N SER A 214 -16.23 -41.27 12.16
CA SER A 214 -16.49 -42.03 10.93
C SER A 214 -15.32 -41.98 9.96
N ALA A 215 -14.83 -43.15 9.52
CA ALA A 215 -13.88 -43.23 8.42
C ALA A 215 -14.59 -43.01 7.08
N VAL A 216 -13.92 -42.37 6.13
CA VAL A 216 -14.45 -42.07 4.79
C VAL A 216 -13.45 -42.60 3.76
N LYS A 217 -13.90 -43.31 2.72
CA LYS A 217 -13.03 -43.72 1.61
C LYS A 217 -12.81 -42.55 0.67
N LYS A 218 -11.80 -42.67 -0.20
CA LYS A 218 -11.48 -41.61 -1.17
C LYS A 218 -12.66 -41.43 -2.14
N GLY A 219 -13.13 -40.20 -2.32
CA GLY A 219 -14.27 -39.84 -3.15
C GLY A 219 -15.60 -39.81 -2.39
N GLU A 220 -15.70 -40.46 -1.23
CA GLU A 220 -16.92 -40.50 -0.44
C GLU A 220 -17.11 -39.20 0.38
N ILE A 221 -18.38 -38.89 0.66
CA ILE A 221 -18.81 -37.77 1.48
C ILE A 221 -19.76 -38.27 2.58
N ILE A 222 -19.53 -37.80 3.81
CA ILE A 222 -20.50 -37.93 4.90
C ILE A 222 -20.95 -36.51 5.24
N ALA A 223 -22.25 -36.29 5.36
CA ALA A 223 -22.81 -35.00 5.71
C ALA A 223 -23.87 -35.13 6.80
N PHE A 224 -23.98 -34.08 7.62
CA PHE A 224 -25.01 -33.92 8.63
C PHE A 224 -25.63 -32.54 8.44
N GLN A 225 -26.95 -32.45 8.61
CA GLN A 225 -27.68 -31.21 8.41
C GLN A 225 -28.52 -30.87 9.65
N LYS A 226 -28.47 -29.60 10.05
CA LYS A 226 -29.32 -29.00 11.08
C LYS A 226 -29.91 -27.72 10.50
N GLY A 227 -31.19 -27.76 10.12
CA GLY A 227 -31.84 -26.66 9.42
C GLY A 227 -31.09 -26.29 8.13
N LYS A 228 -30.70 -25.02 8.00
CA LYS A 228 -29.93 -24.52 6.84
C LYS A 228 -28.45 -24.95 6.87
N MET A 229 -27.92 -25.34 8.02
CA MET A 229 -26.49 -25.64 8.18
C MET A 229 -26.19 -27.11 7.81
N CYS A 230 -25.33 -27.30 6.81
CA CYS A 230 -24.76 -28.57 6.40
C CYS A 230 -23.28 -28.63 6.77
N VAL A 231 -22.88 -29.64 7.54
CA VAL A 231 -21.48 -29.97 7.78
C VAL A 231 -21.13 -31.24 7.02
N MET A 232 -19.99 -31.24 6.34
CA MET A 232 -19.60 -32.36 5.50
C MET A 232 -18.13 -32.73 5.71
N LYS A 233 -17.85 -34.03 5.60
CA LYS A 233 -16.54 -34.64 5.63
C LYS A 233 -16.34 -35.37 4.31
N TRP A 234 -15.35 -34.94 3.56
CA TRP A 234 -15.03 -35.50 2.25
C TRP A 234 -13.55 -35.85 2.18
N LYS A 235 -13.20 -36.97 1.55
CA LYS A 235 -11.80 -37.41 1.43
C LYS A 235 -11.35 -37.43 -0.02
N ASP A 236 -10.37 -36.60 -0.36
CA ASP A 236 -9.59 -36.74 -1.59
C ASP A 236 -8.23 -37.37 -1.25
N LYS A 237 -7.11 -36.66 -1.44
CA LYS A 237 -5.80 -37.05 -0.92
C LYS A 237 -5.73 -36.93 0.61
N LYS A 238 -6.43 -35.93 1.15
CA LYS A 238 -6.57 -35.67 2.58
C LYS A 238 -8.05 -35.49 2.91
N THR A 239 -8.40 -35.76 4.16
CA THR A 239 -9.75 -35.51 4.67
C THR A 239 -9.97 -34.01 4.84
N LEU A 240 -11.03 -33.50 4.24
CA LEU A 240 -11.49 -32.12 4.34
C LEU A 240 -12.81 -32.09 5.10
N HIS A 241 -12.96 -31.13 6.00
CA HIS A 241 -14.23 -30.83 6.65
C HIS A 241 -14.68 -29.45 6.20
N MET A 242 -15.95 -29.32 5.87
CA MET A 242 -16.55 -28.09 5.40
C MET A 242 -17.84 -27.83 6.17
N LEU A 243 -18.18 -26.56 6.29
CA LEU A 243 -19.49 -26.09 6.75
C LEU A 243 -20.04 -25.17 5.67
N SER A 244 -21.29 -25.41 5.27
CA SER A 244 -22.03 -24.51 4.40
C SER A 244 -23.47 -24.34 4.89
N THR A 245 -24.08 -23.23 4.53
CA THR A 245 -25.48 -22.90 4.90
C THR A 245 -26.42 -22.87 3.69
N PHE A 246 -25.90 -23.21 2.51
CA PHE A 246 -26.65 -23.17 1.25
C PHE A 246 -26.25 -24.27 0.25
N HIS A 247 -25.25 -25.10 0.60
CA HIS A 247 -24.96 -26.33 -0.13
C HIS A 247 -25.43 -27.55 0.66
N ASN A 248 -25.92 -28.54 -0.08
CA ASN A 248 -26.13 -29.90 0.40
C ASN A 248 -24.87 -30.75 0.15
N ALA A 249 -24.95 -32.06 0.40
CA ALA A 249 -23.88 -33.03 0.13
C ALA A 249 -23.66 -33.35 -1.37
N ASP A 250 -24.19 -32.50 -2.25
CA ASP A 250 -24.14 -32.69 -3.69
C ASP A 250 -22.71 -32.67 -4.22
N MET A 251 -22.48 -33.60 -5.14
CA MET A 251 -21.22 -33.77 -5.85
C MET A 251 -21.35 -33.29 -7.29
N MET A 252 -20.26 -32.81 -7.86
CA MET A 252 -20.20 -32.31 -9.23
C MET A 252 -18.94 -32.84 -9.92
N GLU A 253 -19.09 -33.25 -11.17
CA GLU A 253 -17.98 -33.63 -12.03
C GLU A 253 -17.17 -32.42 -12.48
N VAL A 254 -15.86 -32.54 -12.39
CA VAL A 254 -14.91 -31.50 -12.78
C VAL A 254 -13.91 -32.09 -13.76
N LYS A 255 -13.89 -31.53 -14.97
CA LYS A 255 -12.84 -31.81 -15.96
C LYS A 255 -11.55 -31.15 -15.52
N CYS A 256 -10.45 -31.90 -15.55
CA CYS A 256 -9.12 -31.33 -15.29
C CYS A 256 -8.50 -30.84 -16.60
N ASN A 257 -7.86 -29.66 -16.58
CA ASN A 257 -7.27 -28.99 -17.77
C ASN A 257 -6.03 -29.69 -18.37
N LYS A 258 -5.75 -30.96 -18.03
CA LYS A 258 -4.68 -31.73 -18.67
C LYS A 258 -5.32 -32.72 -19.63
N GLU A 259 -4.85 -32.75 -20.88
CA GLU A 259 -5.17 -33.83 -21.82
C GLU A 259 -4.90 -35.17 -21.13
N ASN A 260 -5.88 -36.09 -21.20
CA ASN A 260 -5.92 -37.40 -20.53
C ASN A 260 -6.09 -37.44 -19.00
N SER A 261 -6.58 -36.37 -18.35
CA SER A 261 -6.91 -36.46 -16.91
C SER A 261 -8.34 -36.94 -16.64
N ALA A 262 -8.46 -37.99 -15.82
CA ALA A 262 -9.74 -38.56 -15.40
C ALA A 262 -10.67 -37.49 -14.78
N VAL A 263 -11.97 -37.59 -15.09
CA VAL A 263 -13.02 -36.74 -14.49
C VAL A 263 -12.99 -36.90 -12.98
N LYS A 264 -12.92 -35.79 -12.25
CA LYS A 264 -12.91 -35.81 -10.78
C LYS A 264 -14.25 -35.35 -10.25
N VAL A 265 -14.85 -36.15 -9.37
CA VAL A 265 -16.06 -35.79 -8.65
C VAL A 265 -15.69 -35.06 -7.36
N LYS A 266 -16.23 -33.86 -7.14
CA LYS A 266 -15.97 -33.05 -5.94
C LYS A 266 -17.26 -32.44 -5.38
N PRO A 267 -17.35 -32.18 -4.06
CA PRO A 267 -18.52 -31.51 -3.50
C PRO A 267 -18.67 -30.09 -4.05
N LYS A 268 -19.90 -29.66 -4.35
CA LYS A 268 -20.18 -28.29 -4.84
C LYS A 268 -19.62 -27.22 -3.90
N ALA A 269 -19.74 -27.43 -2.58
CA ALA A 269 -19.20 -26.53 -1.57
C ALA A 269 -17.68 -26.33 -1.68
N VAL A 270 -16.93 -27.37 -2.08
CA VAL A 270 -15.47 -27.28 -2.28
C VAL A 270 -15.15 -26.46 -3.53
N LEU A 271 -15.97 -26.56 -4.58
CA LEU A 271 -15.79 -25.78 -5.80
C LEU A 271 -16.01 -24.30 -5.55
N LEU A 272 -17.11 -23.94 -4.88
CA LEU A 272 -17.36 -22.54 -4.53
C LEU A 272 -16.26 -22.01 -3.61
N TYR A 273 -15.91 -22.74 -2.56
CA TYR A 273 -14.85 -22.31 -1.63
C TYR A 273 -13.54 -21.96 -2.36
N ASN A 274 -13.12 -22.79 -3.31
CA ASN A 274 -11.91 -22.53 -4.10
C ASN A 274 -12.06 -21.30 -5.01
N ALA A 275 -13.27 -20.99 -5.48
CA ALA A 275 -13.54 -19.82 -6.30
C ALA A 275 -13.57 -18.52 -5.46
N THR A 276 -14.07 -18.56 -4.22
CA THR A 276 -14.42 -17.36 -3.45
C THR A 276 -13.45 -17.00 -2.31
N MET A 277 -12.72 -17.96 -1.73
CA MET A 277 -11.85 -17.70 -0.57
C MET A 277 -10.67 -16.74 -0.88
N GLY A 278 -10.25 -16.67 -2.15
CA GLY A 278 -9.03 -16.00 -2.58
C GLY A 278 -9.06 -14.46 -2.60
N GLY A 279 -10.14 -13.80 -2.18
CA GLY A 279 -10.27 -12.34 -2.29
C GLY A 279 -9.18 -11.57 -1.54
N VAL A 280 -8.94 -11.91 -0.26
CA VAL A 280 -7.88 -11.28 0.54
C VAL A 280 -6.49 -11.62 -0.01
N ASP A 281 -6.21 -12.87 -0.33
CA ASP A 281 -4.90 -13.29 -0.85
C ASP A 281 -4.61 -12.66 -2.23
N ARG A 282 -5.64 -12.44 -3.06
CA ARG A 282 -5.54 -11.68 -4.32
C ARG A 282 -5.14 -10.23 -4.04
N SER A 283 -5.75 -9.57 -3.05
CA SER A 283 -5.38 -8.22 -2.66
C SER A 283 -3.93 -8.17 -2.12
N ASP A 284 -3.53 -9.09 -1.25
CA ASP A 284 -2.17 -9.21 -0.73
C ASP A 284 -1.14 -9.40 -1.85
N GLN A 285 -1.44 -10.28 -2.82
CA GLN A 285 -0.62 -10.51 -3.99
C GLN A 285 -0.47 -9.23 -4.82
N CYS A 286 -1.57 -8.53 -5.10
CA CYS A 286 -1.56 -7.33 -5.93
C CYS A 286 -0.80 -6.17 -5.25
N LEU A 287 -0.91 -6.04 -3.93
CA LEU A 287 -0.16 -5.07 -3.14
C LEU A 287 1.35 -5.39 -3.09
N SER A 288 1.74 -6.64 -3.34
CA SER A 288 3.14 -7.07 -3.31
C SER A 288 3.93 -6.72 -4.58
N TYR A 289 3.27 -6.45 -5.71
CA TYR A 289 3.93 -6.13 -6.98
C TYR A 289 4.62 -4.76 -6.95
N TYR A 290 3.97 -3.74 -6.40
CA TYR A 290 4.48 -2.37 -6.32
C TYR A 290 4.46 -1.85 -4.87
N PRO A 291 5.28 -2.43 -3.97
CA PRO A 291 5.16 -2.16 -2.54
C PRO A 291 5.70 -0.77 -2.20
N VAL A 292 4.81 0.10 -1.72
CA VAL A 292 5.16 1.41 -1.13
C VAL A 292 5.83 1.25 0.25
N VAL A 293 5.61 0.09 0.89
CA VAL A 293 6.12 -0.26 2.21
C VAL A 293 7.60 -0.62 2.14
N ARG A 294 8.43 -0.02 3.00
CA ARG A 294 9.87 -0.32 3.07
C ARG A 294 10.22 -1.24 4.25
N ASN A 295 11.13 -2.17 4.02
CA ASN A 295 11.60 -3.12 5.04
C ASN A 295 12.33 -2.42 6.20
N GLN A 296 13.13 -1.40 5.89
CA GLN A 296 13.91 -0.61 6.85
C GLN A 296 13.03 0.31 7.74
N GLN A 297 11.74 0.47 7.42
CA GLN A 297 10.85 1.36 8.17
C GLN A 297 10.52 0.80 9.55
N ARG A 298 11.17 1.34 10.60
CA ARG A 298 11.00 0.89 11.99
C ARG A 298 9.79 1.51 12.70
N LYS A 299 9.38 2.74 12.33
CA LYS A 299 8.20 3.40 12.93
C LYS A 299 6.91 2.75 12.42
N TYR A 300 6.19 2.04 13.30
CA TYR A 300 5.02 1.23 12.92
C TYR A 300 3.95 2.03 12.18
N TYR A 301 3.62 3.23 12.66
CA TYR A 301 2.53 4.04 12.12
C TYR A 301 2.78 4.51 10.68
N LYS A 302 4.02 4.91 10.36
CA LYS A 302 4.44 5.22 8.98
C LYS A 302 4.40 3.99 8.08
N LYS A 303 4.66 2.81 8.64
CA LYS A 303 4.58 1.54 7.90
C LYS A 303 3.14 1.17 7.57
N ILE A 304 2.23 1.31 8.54
CA ILE A 304 0.79 1.16 8.34
C ILE A 304 0.29 2.18 7.31
N PHE A 305 0.64 3.46 7.44
CA PHE A 305 0.28 4.49 6.45
C PHE A 305 0.68 4.11 5.02
N ARG A 306 1.92 3.68 4.80
CA ARG A 306 2.38 3.24 3.47
C ARG A 306 1.59 2.04 2.95
N HIS A 307 1.19 1.12 3.83
CA HIS A 307 0.36 -0.01 3.45
C HIS A 307 -1.07 0.43 3.10
N LEU A 308 -1.70 1.28 3.92
CA LEU A 308 -3.03 1.84 3.68
C LEU A 308 -3.07 2.68 2.40
N LEU A 309 -2.00 3.43 2.09
CA LEU A 309 -1.86 4.14 0.82
C LEU A 309 -1.86 3.15 -0.36
N ASN A 310 -1.13 2.04 -0.25
CA ASN A 310 -1.12 1.01 -1.28
C ASN A 310 -2.50 0.34 -1.45
N GLN A 311 -3.21 0.08 -0.35
CA GLN A 311 -4.60 -0.41 -0.36
C GLN A 311 -5.55 0.57 -1.04
N ALA A 312 -5.42 1.86 -0.77
CA ALA A 312 -6.24 2.89 -1.41
C ALA A 312 -6.02 2.93 -2.93
N VAL A 313 -4.76 2.81 -3.37
CA VAL A 313 -4.43 2.71 -4.80
C VAL A 313 -5.03 1.45 -5.42
N TRP A 314 -4.88 0.29 -4.76
CA TRP A 314 -5.49 -0.96 -5.24
C TRP A 314 -7.01 -0.86 -5.37
N ASN A 315 -7.70 -0.39 -4.33
CA ASN A 315 -9.15 -0.20 -4.36
C ASN A 315 -9.58 0.77 -5.47
N SER A 316 -8.86 1.88 -5.65
CA SER A 316 -9.14 2.82 -6.74
C SER A 316 -8.94 2.19 -8.12
N PHE A 317 -7.94 1.31 -8.27
CA PHE A 317 -7.70 0.57 -9.51
C PHE A 317 -8.80 -0.44 -9.79
N VAL A 318 -9.30 -1.14 -8.77
CA VAL A 318 -10.43 -2.07 -8.93
C VAL A 318 -11.68 -1.34 -9.43
N ILE A 319 -12.02 -0.19 -8.82
CA ILE A 319 -13.14 0.65 -9.27
C ILE A 319 -12.92 1.10 -10.72
N TYR A 320 -11.72 1.58 -11.05
CA TYR A 320 -11.36 1.97 -12.41
C TYR A 320 -11.55 0.82 -13.42
N LYS A 321 -11.10 -0.40 -13.09
CA LYS A 321 -11.27 -1.58 -13.95
C LYS A 321 -12.74 -1.95 -14.17
N LYS A 322 -13.59 -1.79 -13.15
CA LYS A 322 -15.03 -2.04 -13.26
C LYS A 322 -15.74 -0.99 -14.11
N ASN A 323 -15.28 0.27 -14.06
CA ASN A 323 -15.80 1.37 -14.87
C ASN A 323 -15.16 1.46 -16.27
N VAL A 324 -14.86 0.33 -16.91
CA VAL A 324 -14.30 0.22 -18.28
C VAL A 324 -12.83 0.66 -18.42
N GLY A 325 -12.09 0.72 -17.32
CA GLY A 325 -10.66 1.04 -17.33
C GLY A 325 -9.81 0.02 -18.09
N ARG A 326 -9.08 0.47 -19.11
CA ARG A 326 -8.25 -0.40 -19.98
C ARG A 326 -6.82 -0.58 -19.49
N LEU A 327 -6.32 0.34 -18.67
CA LEU A 327 -4.94 0.28 -18.18
C LEU A 327 -4.73 -0.94 -17.26
N ASN A 328 -3.53 -1.50 -17.31
CA ASN A 328 -3.04 -2.42 -16.30
C ASN A 328 -2.68 -1.64 -15.00
N HIS A 329 -2.38 -2.37 -13.93
CA HIS A 329 -2.16 -1.76 -12.61
C HIS A 329 -1.00 -0.73 -12.62
N ILE A 330 0.13 -1.06 -13.25
CA ILE A 330 1.27 -0.14 -13.33
C ILE A 330 0.96 1.11 -14.15
N GLY A 331 0.29 0.97 -15.30
CA GLY A 331 -0.12 2.11 -16.13
C GLY A 331 -1.10 3.02 -15.42
N PHE A 332 -2.02 2.46 -14.61
CA PHE A 332 -2.89 3.23 -13.74
C PHE A 332 -2.09 3.99 -12.66
N GLN A 333 -1.14 3.33 -11.99
CA GLN A 333 -0.30 3.99 -10.98
C GLN A 333 0.57 5.12 -11.57
N MET A 334 1.12 4.92 -12.76
CA MET A 334 1.88 5.96 -13.46
C MET A 334 1.02 7.20 -13.72
N LYS A 335 -0.17 7.03 -14.31
CA LYS A 335 -1.09 8.15 -14.53
C LYS A 335 -1.52 8.82 -13.23
N LEU A 336 -1.74 8.04 -12.17
CA LEU A 336 -2.05 8.59 -10.85
C LEU A 336 -0.90 9.46 -10.31
N VAL A 337 0.35 9.01 -10.45
CA VAL A 337 1.54 9.77 -10.06
C VAL A 337 1.66 11.07 -10.85
N GLU A 338 1.48 11.02 -12.17
CA GLU A 338 1.48 12.20 -13.06
C GLU A 338 0.42 13.21 -12.61
N ARG A 339 -0.83 12.77 -12.41
CA ARG A 339 -1.92 13.64 -11.97
C ARG A 339 -1.70 14.25 -10.58
N LEU A 340 -1.15 13.48 -9.63
CA LEU A 340 -0.83 13.99 -8.29
C LEU A 340 0.27 15.06 -8.33
N ILE A 341 1.18 14.99 -9.31
CA ILE A 341 2.23 15.99 -9.52
C ILE A 341 1.63 17.25 -10.16
N GLU A 342 0.83 17.11 -11.22
CA GLU A 342 0.13 18.21 -11.89
C GLU A 342 -0.70 19.04 -10.90
N VAL A 343 -1.58 18.37 -10.14
CA VAL A 343 -2.43 19.03 -9.14
C VAL A 343 -1.62 19.54 -7.94
N GLY A 344 -0.42 18.99 -7.73
CA GLY A 344 0.53 19.48 -6.74
C GLY A 344 1.21 20.79 -7.15
N GLY A 345 1.08 21.25 -8.40
CA GLY A 345 1.78 22.40 -8.98
C GLY A 345 3.29 22.17 -9.16
N THR A 346 4.02 23.18 -9.65
CA THR A 346 5.50 23.23 -9.66
C THR A 346 6.04 23.95 -8.42
N ASP A 347 7.22 23.55 -7.89
CA ASP A 347 7.89 24.32 -6.84
C ASP A 347 8.70 25.43 -7.51
N PRO A 348 8.51 26.72 -7.20
CA PRO A 348 9.42 27.77 -7.67
C PRO A 348 10.86 27.51 -7.24
N SER A 349 11.07 26.74 -6.16
CA SER A 349 12.40 26.36 -5.67
C SER A 349 13.07 25.21 -6.43
N ALA A 350 12.35 24.47 -7.28
CA ALA A 350 12.94 23.43 -8.15
C ALA A 350 13.77 24.04 -9.29
N HIS A 351 13.54 25.32 -9.63
CA HIS A 351 14.36 26.06 -10.60
C HIS A 351 15.77 26.43 -10.07
N ARG A 352 16.10 26.14 -8.80
CA ARG A 352 17.44 26.44 -8.25
C ARG A 352 18.48 25.34 -8.50
N TYR A 353 18.08 24.20 -9.03
CA TYR A 353 19.02 23.21 -9.56
C TYR A 353 19.05 23.32 -11.08
N VAL A 354 19.73 24.37 -11.57
CA VAL A 354 20.41 24.28 -12.85
C VAL A 354 21.46 23.20 -12.67
N THR A 355 21.08 21.97 -12.97
CA THR A 355 22.06 20.93 -13.23
C THR A 355 22.51 21.25 -14.65
N PRO A 356 23.79 21.60 -14.90
CA PRO A 356 24.25 21.79 -16.26
C PRO A 356 23.88 20.53 -17.03
N LYS A 357 23.13 20.66 -18.12
CA LYS A 357 22.96 19.51 -19.01
C LYS A 357 24.36 19.06 -19.43
N GLU A 358 24.63 17.76 -19.49
CA GLU A 358 25.92 17.28 -20.03
C GLU A 358 26.17 17.82 -21.46
N SER A 359 25.10 18.15 -22.20
CA SER A 359 25.17 18.84 -23.50
C SER A 359 25.55 20.33 -23.41
N GLU A 360 25.27 21.04 -22.31
CA GLU A 360 25.66 22.45 -22.09
C GLU A 360 27.15 22.59 -21.77
N ASN A 361 27.78 21.55 -21.19
CA ASN A 361 29.22 21.55 -20.90
C ASN A 361 30.08 21.66 -22.18
N ILE A 362 29.59 21.17 -23.31
CA ILE A 362 30.30 21.23 -24.60
C ILE A 362 30.21 22.65 -25.17
N VAL A 363 29.03 23.28 -25.14
CA VAL A 363 28.82 24.63 -25.67
C VAL A 363 29.57 25.69 -24.87
N ARG A 364 29.65 25.52 -23.54
CA ARG A 364 30.46 26.39 -22.66
C ARG A 364 31.95 26.41 -23.03
N LEU A 365 32.49 25.28 -23.50
CA LEU A 365 33.93 25.10 -23.75
C LEU A 365 34.33 25.33 -25.22
N ILE A 366 33.40 25.22 -26.16
CA ILE A 366 33.67 25.32 -27.60
C ILE A 366 33.07 26.59 -28.23
N GLY A 367 32.05 27.19 -27.59
CA GLY A 367 31.39 28.40 -28.08
C GLY A 367 32.23 29.67 -27.92
N ARG A 368 31.94 30.69 -28.74
CA ARG A 368 32.47 32.05 -28.55
C ARG A 368 31.61 32.78 -27.53
N HIS A 369 32.13 32.94 -26.32
CA HIS A 369 31.43 33.65 -25.23
C HIS A 369 32.06 35.02 -25.02
N PHE A 370 31.23 36.07 -24.90
CA PHE A 370 31.70 37.44 -24.69
C PHE A 370 31.07 38.07 -23.45
N PRO A 371 31.80 38.85 -22.64
CA PRO A 371 31.24 39.55 -21.50
C PRO A 371 30.21 40.59 -21.94
N SER A 372 29.00 40.51 -21.38
CA SER A 372 27.95 41.52 -21.55
C SER A 372 27.57 42.13 -20.20
N TYR A 373 27.05 43.35 -20.19
CA TYR A 373 26.49 43.94 -18.98
C TYR A 373 25.14 43.33 -18.64
N VAL A 374 24.86 43.15 -17.35
CA VAL A 374 23.56 42.69 -16.86
C VAL A 374 22.52 43.77 -17.16
N GLU A 375 21.46 43.40 -17.88
CA GLU A 375 20.36 44.33 -18.20
C GLU A 375 19.50 44.61 -16.95
N SER A 376 18.95 45.83 -16.86
CA SER A 376 18.11 46.27 -15.73
C SER A 376 16.71 46.66 -16.23
N ASP A 377 15.69 45.91 -15.80
CA ASP A 377 14.29 46.11 -16.22
C ASP A 377 13.54 47.23 -15.48
N CYS A 378 14.22 48.18 -14.81
CA CYS A 378 13.53 49.24 -14.07
C CYS A 378 14.24 50.60 -14.17
N SER A 379 13.42 51.63 -14.33
CA SER A 379 13.70 53.07 -14.39
C SER A 379 14.20 53.69 -13.07
N GLU A 380 15.00 52.95 -12.29
CA GLU A 380 15.69 53.43 -11.10
C GLU A 380 17.17 53.06 -11.17
N LYS A 381 18.05 54.04 -10.91
CA LYS A 381 19.52 54.01 -11.09
C LYS A 381 20.29 53.05 -10.15
N ARG A 382 19.77 51.85 -9.84
CA ARG A 382 20.54 50.80 -9.16
C ARG A 382 21.14 49.86 -10.19
N LYS A 383 22.48 49.88 -10.30
CA LYS A 383 23.26 48.98 -11.14
C LYS A 383 22.87 47.52 -10.85
N SER A 384 22.28 46.84 -11.82
CA SER A 384 21.99 45.41 -11.77
C SER A 384 23.31 44.64 -11.60
N VAL A 385 23.35 43.75 -10.60
CA VAL A 385 24.51 42.92 -10.29
C VAL A 385 24.07 41.46 -10.15
N ARG A 386 24.88 40.56 -10.69
CA ARG A 386 24.73 39.11 -10.52
C ARG A 386 25.88 38.57 -9.68
N LYS A 387 25.69 37.40 -9.06
CA LYS A 387 26.78 36.72 -8.33
C LYS A 387 27.72 36.03 -9.31
N CYS A 388 29.02 36.18 -9.11
CA CYS A 388 30.02 35.48 -9.91
C CYS A 388 30.06 34.00 -9.52
N VAL A 389 29.71 33.11 -10.45
CA VAL A 389 29.65 31.65 -10.20
C VAL A 389 31.02 31.12 -9.78
N VAL A 390 32.09 31.49 -10.49
CA VAL A 390 33.46 31.02 -10.22
C VAL A 390 33.97 31.49 -8.86
N CYS A 391 33.80 32.78 -8.53
CA CYS A 391 34.24 33.28 -7.23
C CYS A 391 33.44 32.65 -6.08
N CYS A 392 32.16 32.36 -6.28
CA CYS A 392 31.33 31.71 -5.26
C CYS A 392 31.63 30.22 -5.03
N LEU A 393 32.45 29.61 -5.87
CA LEU A 393 33.00 28.27 -5.65
C LEU A 393 34.26 28.28 -4.79
N ALA A 394 35.04 29.38 -4.83
CA ALA A 394 36.25 29.53 -4.05
C ALA A 394 35.98 29.81 -2.56
N THR A 395 36.87 29.32 -1.69
CA THR A 395 36.92 29.62 -0.26
C THR A 395 38.10 30.51 0.07
N ASN A 396 37.90 31.46 0.98
CA ASN A 396 39.01 32.25 1.54
C ASN A 396 39.85 31.42 2.53
N GLU A 397 40.96 31.98 2.99
CA GLU A 397 41.89 31.38 3.96
C GLU A 397 41.20 30.94 5.27
N ASN A 398 40.06 31.55 5.59
CA ASN A 398 39.23 31.23 6.76
C ASN A 398 38.14 30.18 6.48
N GLY A 399 38.19 29.47 5.35
CA GLY A 399 37.24 28.42 4.98
C GLY A 399 35.83 28.92 4.62
N LYS A 400 35.60 30.23 4.51
CA LYS A 400 34.31 30.81 4.09
C LYS A 400 34.26 30.97 2.58
N ARG A 401 33.10 30.64 1.98
CA ARG A 401 32.88 30.86 0.54
C ARG A 401 32.94 32.34 0.19
N ILE A 402 33.70 32.66 -0.85
CA ILE A 402 33.86 34.03 -1.33
C ILE A 402 32.54 34.47 -1.98
N ARG A 403 31.97 35.58 -1.54
CA ARG A 403 30.82 36.19 -2.22
C ARG A 403 31.31 37.39 -3.03
N ARG A 404 31.22 37.30 -4.35
CA ARG A 404 31.57 38.40 -5.26
C ARG A 404 30.43 38.66 -6.23
N GLU A 405 30.06 39.93 -6.33
CA GLU A 405 29.04 40.42 -7.26
C GLU A 405 29.72 41.08 -8.45
N THR A 406 29.11 40.92 -9.63
CA THR A 406 29.65 41.36 -10.92
C THR A 406 28.54 42.00 -11.74
N ARG A 407 28.92 42.98 -12.57
CA ARG A 407 28.04 43.58 -13.58
C ARG A 407 28.12 42.89 -14.93
N PHE A 408 29.02 41.92 -15.06
CA PHE A 408 29.21 41.16 -16.28
C PHE A 408 28.52 39.81 -16.18
N GLU A 409 27.93 39.40 -17.29
CA GLU A 409 27.34 38.09 -17.50
C GLU A 409 27.76 37.53 -18.85
N CYS A 410 27.63 36.22 -18.99
CA CYS A 410 27.61 35.56 -20.29
C CYS A 410 26.14 35.31 -20.64
N LYS A 411 25.62 35.97 -21.68
CA LYS A 411 24.23 35.79 -22.15
C LYS A 411 23.98 34.37 -22.64
N ASP A 412 24.93 33.80 -23.37
CA ASP A 412 24.83 32.45 -23.94
C ASP A 412 24.75 31.36 -22.86
N CYS A 413 25.51 31.53 -21.77
CA CYS A 413 25.49 30.61 -20.63
C CYS A 413 24.52 31.04 -19.50
N ASN A 414 23.90 32.21 -19.61
CA ASN A 414 23.06 32.85 -18.60
C ASN A 414 23.64 32.82 -17.16
N VAL A 415 24.93 33.18 -17.01
CA VAL A 415 25.64 33.21 -15.72
C VAL A 415 26.35 34.54 -15.48
N GLY A 416 26.40 34.98 -14.21
CA GLY A 416 27.22 36.10 -13.79
C GLY A 416 28.69 35.67 -13.62
N LEU A 417 29.62 36.42 -14.23
CA LEU A 417 31.06 36.15 -14.20
C LEU A 417 31.84 37.46 -14.03
N CYS A 418 32.93 37.46 -13.26
CA CYS A 418 33.86 38.61 -13.25
C CYS A 418 34.59 38.66 -14.60
N ALA A 419 34.81 39.87 -15.15
CA ALA A 419 35.46 40.06 -16.45
C ALA A 419 36.79 39.29 -16.59
N ALA A 420 37.63 39.31 -15.55
CA ALA A 420 38.81 38.47 -15.44
C ALA A 420 39.08 38.09 -13.96
N PRO A 421 39.66 36.91 -13.67
CA PRO A 421 39.92 35.78 -14.57
C PRO A 421 38.72 34.81 -14.68
N SER A 422 37.59 35.11 -14.01
CA SER A 422 36.46 34.19 -13.91
C SER A 422 35.78 33.88 -15.24
N PHE A 423 35.70 34.86 -16.14
CA PHE A 423 35.09 34.67 -17.46
C PHE A 423 35.87 33.65 -18.29
N GLU A 424 37.19 33.78 -18.32
CA GLU A 424 38.08 32.84 -18.99
C GLU A 424 37.99 31.44 -18.36
N LYS A 425 38.21 31.32 -17.05
CA LYS A 425 38.17 30.04 -16.34
C LYS A 425 36.85 29.28 -16.54
N TYR A 426 35.73 30.01 -16.58
CA TYR A 426 34.42 29.40 -16.80
C TYR A 426 34.24 28.85 -18.23
N HIS A 427 34.94 29.35 -19.24
CA HIS A 427 34.79 28.88 -20.61
C HIS A 427 35.96 28.01 -21.10
N THR A 428 37.02 27.85 -20.31
CA THR A 428 38.20 27.04 -20.71
C THR A 428 38.40 25.77 -19.89
N VAL A 429 37.94 25.71 -18.64
CA VAL A 429 38.25 24.58 -17.75
C VAL A 429 37.07 23.62 -17.62
N THR A 430 37.31 22.32 -17.84
CA THR A 430 36.32 21.23 -17.74
C THR A 430 35.78 21.03 -16.32
N VAL A 431 36.54 21.41 -15.28
CA VAL A 431 36.16 21.33 -13.86
C VAL A 431 36.50 22.65 -13.16
N LEU A 432 35.51 23.25 -12.46
CA LEU A 432 35.63 24.54 -11.77
C LEU A 432 35.84 24.40 -10.27
#